data_AF-A0A7J7CZC6-F1
#
_entry.id   AF-A0A7J7CZC6-F1
#
_cell.length_a   1.000
_cell.length_b   1.000
_cell.length_c   1.000
_cell.angle_alpha   90.00
_cell.angle_beta   90.00
_cell.angle_gamma   90.00
#
_symmetry.space_group_name_H-M   'P 1'
#
loop_
_entity.id
_entity.type
_entity.pdbx_description
1 polymer ?
#
loop_
_entity_poly.entity_id
_entity_poly.type
_entity_poly.pdbx_seq_one_letter_code
_entity_poly.pdbx_strand_id
1 'polypeptide(L)'
;MWREVGDREVGKIRPNSFSNRVQSSRIGTLQLSNYKDIVSSQRGAINSLQVDLTEERYLLSGLSDASAAVYDVQRATDYEGGGLIAKHCSAVDKKHEHRHKYAISSAIWYPIDAGRCSLQSHMSIT
;
A
#
# COMPACT_ATOMS: atom_id res chain seq x y z
N MET A 1 -1.33 7.80 -28.05
CA MET A 1 -0.48 6.75 -27.44
C MET A 1 0.61 6.26 -28.40
N TRP A 2 0.29 5.56 -29.50
CA TRP A 2 1.28 4.92 -30.38
C TRP A 2 2.31 5.86 -31.02
N ARG A 3 1.90 7.07 -31.44
CA ARG A 3 2.82 8.09 -31.97
C ARG A 3 3.87 8.50 -30.94
N GLU A 4 3.48 8.67 -29.67
CA GLU A 4 4.39 9.09 -28.60
C GLU A 4 5.38 7.99 -28.21
N VAL A 5 4.97 6.72 -28.33
CA VAL A 5 5.87 5.57 -28.18
C VAL A 5 6.92 5.59 -29.29
N GLY A 6 6.50 5.79 -30.54
CA GLY A 6 7.42 5.90 -31.68
C GLY A 6 8.38 7.08 -31.54
N ASP A 7 7.88 8.26 -31.17
CA ASP A 7 8.71 9.45 -30.94
C ASP A 7 9.71 9.26 -29.76
N ARG A 8 9.36 8.46 -28.74
CA ARG A 8 10.30 8.04 -27.69
C ARG A 8 11.37 7.08 -28.23
N GLU A 9 11.01 6.10 -29.04
CA GLU A 9 11.93 5.09 -29.59
C GLU A 9 12.98 5.71 -30.54
N VAL A 10 12.57 6.69 -31.35
CA VAL A 10 13.51 7.43 -32.21
C VAL A 10 14.23 8.58 -31.49
N GLY A 11 14.03 8.72 -30.17
CA GLY A 11 14.75 9.69 -29.34
C GLY A 11 14.29 11.15 -29.46
N LYS A 12 13.15 11.43 -30.10
CA LYS A 12 12.59 12.80 -30.17
C LYS A 12 12.07 13.29 -28.82
N ILE A 13 11.66 12.37 -27.94
CA ILE A 13 11.17 12.69 -26.60
C ILE A 13 12.11 12.08 -25.57
N ARG A 14 12.48 12.87 -24.55
CA ARG A 14 13.28 12.37 -23.42
C ARG A 14 12.52 11.28 -22.65
N PRO A 15 13.17 10.18 -22.24
CA PRO A 15 12.52 9.09 -21.51
C PRO A 15 11.71 9.55 -20.29
N ASN A 16 12.25 10.47 -19.47
CA ASN A 16 11.55 10.96 -18.27
C ASN A 16 10.30 11.77 -18.63
N SER A 17 10.33 12.56 -19.70
CA SER A 17 9.16 13.33 -20.15
C SER A 17 8.04 12.39 -20.60
N PHE A 18 8.40 11.35 -21.35
CA PHE A 18 7.45 10.30 -21.74
C PHE A 18 6.88 9.56 -20.53
N SER A 19 7.73 9.13 -19.59
CA SER A 19 7.31 8.42 -18.37
C SER A 19 6.34 9.27 -17.53
N ASN A 20 6.70 10.53 -17.26
CA ASN A 20 5.85 11.46 -16.51
C ASN A 20 4.51 11.68 -17.19
N ARG A 21 4.49 11.79 -18.53
CA ARG A 21 3.23 11.96 -19.28
C ARG A 21 2.33 10.74 -19.18
N VAL A 22 2.89 9.53 -19.29
CA VAL A 22 2.14 8.28 -19.09
C VAL A 22 1.62 8.19 -17.65
N GLN A 23 2.44 8.50 -16.66
CA GLN A 23 2.03 8.51 -15.25
C GLN A 23 0.91 9.51 -14.98
N SER A 24 1.04 10.76 -15.43
CA SER A 24 0.00 11.78 -15.28
C SER A 24 -1.31 11.38 -15.96
N SER A 25 -1.26 10.76 -17.14
CA SER A 25 -2.45 10.25 -17.82
C SER A 25 -3.12 9.12 -17.03
N ARG A 26 -2.34 8.22 -16.42
CA ARG A 26 -2.87 7.13 -15.58
C ARG A 26 -3.49 7.68 -14.30
N ILE A 27 -2.86 8.66 -13.65
CA ILE A 27 -3.39 9.32 -12.46
C ILE A 27 -4.70 10.04 -12.78
N GLY A 28 -4.77 10.74 -13.92
CA GLY A 28 -5.97 11.48 -14.34
C GLY A 28 -7.17 10.60 -14.71
N THR A 29 -6.98 9.29 -14.86
CA THR A 29 -8.02 8.31 -15.19
C THR A 29 -8.20 7.25 -14.11
N LEU A 30 -7.65 7.50 -12.92
CA LEU A 30 -7.67 6.55 -11.81
C LEU A 30 -9.10 6.32 -11.31
N GLN A 31 -9.45 5.06 -11.13
CA GLN A 31 -10.74 4.63 -10.60
C GLN A 31 -10.54 3.61 -9.48
N LEU A 32 -11.60 3.34 -8.72
CA LEU A 32 -11.60 2.25 -7.76
C LEU A 32 -11.40 0.92 -8.50
N SER A 33 -10.45 0.11 -7.99
CA SER A 33 -10.22 -1.23 -8.53
C SER A 33 -11.40 -2.14 -8.20
N ASN A 34 -11.88 -2.90 -9.18
CA ASN A 34 -12.92 -3.93 -9.00
C ASN A 34 -12.34 -5.36 -8.96
N TYR A 35 -11.02 -5.48 -8.97
CA TYR A 35 -10.32 -6.77 -9.08
C TYR A 35 -9.28 -6.99 -7.98
N LYS A 36 -9.17 -6.06 -7.03
CA LYS A 36 -8.19 -6.13 -5.94
C LYS A 36 -8.81 -5.71 -4.62
N ASP A 37 -8.83 -6.65 -3.69
CA ASP A 37 -9.34 -6.45 -2.34
C ASP A 37 -8.23 -6.64 -1.31
N ILE A 38 -8.09 -5.66 -0.42
CA ILE A 38 -7.23 -5.78 0.78
C ILE A 38 -8.13 -6.18 1.95
N VAL A 39 -7.94 -7.39 2.46
CA VAL A 39 -8.83 -7.97 3.47
C VAL A 39 -8.14 -7.94 4.83
N SER A 40 -8.67 -7.12 5.74
CA SER A 40 -8.23 -7.06 7.13
C SER A 40 -9.13 -7.92 8.03
N SER A 41 -8.52 -8.70 8.93
CA SER A 41 -9.22 -9.43 9.99
C SER A 41 -9.47 -8.58 11.24
N GLN A 42 -8.83 -7.41 11.33
CA GLN A 42 -8.91 -6.52 12.50
C GLN A 42 -10.16 -5.63 12.42
N ARG A 43 -10.77 -5.35 13.58
CA ARG A 43 -12.04 -4.62 13.67
C ARG A 43 -11.86 -3.10 13.80
N GLY A 44 -10.64 -2.63 14.12
CA GLY A 44 -10.35 -1.21 14.22
C GLY A 44 -10.47 -0.46 12.88
N ALA A 45 -10.81 0.82 12.94
CA ALA A 45 -10.68 1.71 11.78
C ALA A 45 -9.20 1.89 11.42
N ILE A 46 -8.89 1.93 10.12
CA ILE A 46 -7.55 2.18 9.60
C ILE A 46 -7.27 3.68 9.69
N ASN A 47 -6.21 4.05 10.40
CA ASN A 47 -5.81 5.45 10.56
C ASN A 47 -4.59 5.81 9.69
N SER A 48 -3.78 4.81 9.34
CA SER A 48 -2.53 5.02 8.60
C SER A 48 -2.26 3.85 7.66
N LEU A 49 -1.78 4.17 6.46
CA LEU A 49 -1.37 3.21 5.42
C LEU A 49 -0.04 3.67 4.81
N GLN A 50 0.91 2.75 4.69
CA GLN A 50 2.19 3.03 4.02
C GLN A 50 2.70 1.82 3.23
N VAL A 51 3.00 2.04 1.95
CA VAL A 51 3.68 1.06 1.10
C VAL A 51 5.19 1.17 1.33
N ASP A 52 5.86 0.02 1.46
CA ASP A 52 7.32 -0.05 1.49
C ASP A 52 7.90 0.50 0.17
N LEU A 53 8.78 1.50 0.27
CA LEU A 53 9.41 2.13 -0.88
C LEU A 53 10.61 1.33 -1.42
N THR A 54 11.08 0.31 -0.69
CA THR A 54 12.21 -0.52 -1.11
C THR A 54 11.76 -1.64 -2.04
N GLU A 55 10.80 -2.45 -1.60
CA GLU A 55 10.27 -3.56 -2.41
C GLU A 55 9.01 -3.20 -3.20
N GLU A 56 8.36 -2.07 -2.89
CA GLU A 56 7.07 -1.66 -3.49
C GLU A 56 6.01 -2.76 -3.42
N ARG A 57 6.06 -3.56 -2.35
CA ARG A 57 5.32 -4.82 -2.22
C ARG A 57 4.56 -4.98 -0.93
N TYR A 58 5.08 -4.50 0.19
CA TYR A 58 4.42 -4.65 1.47
C TYR A 58 3.69 -3.37 1.86
N LEU A 59 2.44 -3.50 2.27
CA LEU A 59 1.61 -2.42 2.81
C LEU A 59 1.51 -2.59 4.32
N LEU A 60 1.91 -1.58 5.07
CA LEU A 60 1.70 -1.48 6.52
C LEU A 60 0.43 -0.69 6.80
N SER A 61 -0.41 -1.20 7.69
CA SER A 61 -1.57 -0.48 8.22
C SER A 61 -1.51 -0.32 9.73
N GLY A 62 -1.83 0.87 10.24
CA GLY A 62 -2.03 1.15 11.67
C GLY A 62 -3.51 1.42 11.98
N LEU A 63 -4.04 0.76 13.01
CA LEU A 63 -5.46 0.78 13.34
C LEU A 63 -5.77 1.44 14.69
N SER A 64 -7.04 1.84 14.84
CA SER A 64 -7.58 2.45 16.06
C SER A 64 -7.68 1.50 17.25
N ASP A 65 -7.71 0.18 17.02
CA ASP A 65 -7.70 -0.84 18.08
C ASP A 65 -6.28 -1.17 18.58
N ALA A 66 -5.33 -0.29 18.26
CA ALA A 66 -3.93 -0.39 18.60
C ALA A 66 -3.17 -1.54 17.91
N SER A 67 -3.76 -2.11 16.88
CA SER A 67 -3.18 -3.18 16.08
C SER A 67 -2.53 -2.66 14.81
N ALA A 68 -1.53 -3.38 14.33
CA ALA A 68 -0.93 -3.15 13.03
C ALA A 68 -0.95 -4.44 12.21
N ALA A 69 -1.05 -4.30 10.89
CA ALA A 69 -1.04 -5.41 9.96
C ALA A 69 -0.15 -5.09 8.75
N VAL A 70 0.47 -6.12 8.20
CA VAL A 70 1.27 -6.03 6.97
C VAL A 70 0.61 -6.90 5.90
N TYR A 71 0.45 -6.38 4.70
CA TYR A 71 -0.14 -7.08 3.55
C TYR A 71 0.90 -7.18 2.44
N ASP A 72 1.00 -8.33 1.79
CA ASP A 72 1.69 -8.45 0.50
C ASP A 72 0.72 -8.00 -0.59
N VAL A 73 0.96 -6.84 -1.21
CA VAL A 73 0.06 -6.25 -2.21
C VAL A 73 0.31 -6.75 -3.63
N GLN A 74 1.30 -7.62 -3.83
CA GLN A 74 1.63 -8.21 -5.13
C GLN A 74 1.21 -9.68 -5.22
N ARG A 75 1.21 -10.41 -4.10
CA ARG A 75 0.77 -11.82 -4.06
C ARG A 75 -0.60 -11.94 -3.41
N ALA A 76 -1.59 -12.30 -4.22
CA ALA A 76 -2.91 -12.64 -3.71
C ALA A 76 -2.82 -13.89 -2.84
N THR A 77 -3.52 -13.87 -1.71
CA THR A 77 -3.68 -15.02 -0.82
C THR A 77 -4.85 -15.89 -1.23
N ASP A 78 -5.85 -15.32 -1.89
CA ASP A 78 -7.06 -16.00 -2.34
C ASP A 78 -7.68 -15.29 -3.55
N TYR A 79 -8.62 -15.94 -4.23
CA TYR A 79 -9.38 -15.37 -5.34
C TYR A 79 -10.88 -15.61 -5.17
N GLU A 80 -11.68 -14.58 -5.40
CA GLU A 80 -13.15 -14.66 -5.36
C GLU A 80 -13.77 -14.41 -6.75
N GLY A 81 -15.05 -14.76 -6.91
CA GLY A 81 -15.80 -14.51 -8.14
C GLY A 81 -15.29 -15.32 -9.33
N GLY A 82 -14.78 -16.54 -9.08
CA GLY A 82 -14.21 -17.39 -10.13
C GLY A 82 -12.84 -16.95 -10.64
N GLY A 83 -12.06 -16.20 -9.84
CA GLY A 83 -10.72 -15.73 -10.21
C GLY A 83 -10.65 -14.24 -10.59
N LEU A 84 -11.76 -13.51 -10.52
CA LEU A 84 -11.85 -12.11 -10.94
C LEU A 84 -11.34 -11.13 -9.88
N ILE A 85 -11.45 -11.48 -8.60
CA ILE A 85 -11.06 -10.61 -7.49
C ILE A 85 -9.88 -11.26 -6.75
N ALA A 86 -8.72 -10.61 -6.79
CA ALA A 86 -7.55 -10.99 -6.03
C ALA A 86 -7.65 -10.44 -4.60
N LYS A 87 -7.71 -11.35 -3.61
CA LYS A 87 -7.72 -10.99 -2.19
C LYS A 87 -6.32 -11.02 -1.61
N HIS A 88 -5.96 -9.97 -0.89
CA HIS A 88 -4.70 -9.85 -0.18
C HIS A 88 -4.98 -9.74 1.32
N CYS A 89 -4.78 -10.84 2.03
CA CYS A 89 -4.92 -10.90 3.48
C CYS A 89 -3.63 -10.46 4.19
N SER A 90 -3.73 -10.07 5.46
CA SER A 90 -2.57 -9.70 6.26
C SER A 90 -1.65 -10.91 6.49
N ALA A 91 -0.36 -10.72 6.24
CA ALA A 91 0.69 -11.72 6.46
C ALA A 91 1.12 -11.80 7.93
N VAL A 92 0.96 -10.73 8.70
CA VAL A 92 1.34 -10.66 10.12
C VAL A 92 0.27 -9.91 10.90
N ASP A 93 -0.36 -10.59 11.85
CA ASP A 93 -1.19 -9.99 12.90
C ASP A 93 -0.28 -9.80 14.14
N LYS A 94 0.26 -8.59 14.35
CA LYS A 94 1.08 -8.32 15.53
C LYS A 94 0.20 -8.15 16.77
N LYS A 95 -0.37 -9.25 17.25
CA LYS A 95 -0.95 -9.35 18.59
C LYS A 95 0.17 -9.56 19.62
N HIS A 96 1.07 -8.59 19.75
CA HIS A 96 2.18 -8.68 20.69
C HIS A 96 1.71 -8.44 22.13
N GLU A 97 2.42 -8.94 23.15
CA GLU A 97 2.19 -8.57 24.56
C GLU A 97 2.43 -7.07 24.83
N HIS A 98 3.10 -6.38 23.90
CA HIS A 98 3.38 -4.94 23.93
C HIS A 98 2.55 -4.20 22.87
N ARG A 99 1.22 -4.44 22.84
CA ARG A 99 0.35 -3.61 22.00
C ARG A 99 0.48 -2.16 22.41
N HIS A 100 0.28 -1.28 21.43
CA HIS A 100 -0.02 0.09 21.78
C HIS A 100 -1.24 0.07 22.71
N LYS A 101 -1.22 0.88 23.76
CA LYS A 101 -2.35 0.99 24.68
C LYS A 101 -3.51 1.76 24.04
N TYR A 102 -3.21 2.53 23.00
CA TYR A 102 -4.12 3.46 22.34
C TYR A 102 -4.02 3.32 20.83
N ALA A 103 -4.99 3.94 20.13
CA ALA A 103 -5.04 4.00 18.68
C ALA A 103 -3.68 4.39 18.07
N ILE A 104 -3.27 3.66 17.04
CA ILE A 104 -2.11 4.04 16.25
C ILE A 104 -2.53 5.21 15.36
N SER A 105 -1.80 6.31 15.45
CA SER A 105 -2.02 7.50 14.63
C SER A 105 -1.19 7.46 13.34
N SER A 106 0.00 6.86 13.39
CA SER A 106 0.89 6.73 12.25
C SER A 106 1.71 5.45 12.33
N ALA A 107 1.87 4.78 11.19
CA ALA A 107 2.69 3.60 11.02
C ALA A 107 3.65 3.82 9.86
N ILE A 108 4.96 3.71 10.11
CA ILE A 108 5.97 3.89 9.08
C ILE A 108 6.98 2.74 9.00
N TRP A 109 7.41 2.40 7.79
CA TRP A 109 8.57 1.57 7.51
C TRP A 109 9.84 2.31 7.91
N TYR A 110 10.79 1.56 8.48
CA TYR A 110 12.09 2.11 8.79
C TYR A 110 12.82 2.43 7.48
N PRO A 111 13.46 3.62 7.36
CA PRO A 111 14.22 3.94 6.16
C PRO A 111 15.33 2.92 5.94
N ILE A 112 15.51 2.45 4.70
CA ILE A 112 16.66 1.65 4.24
C ILE A 112 16.64 0.16 4.66
N ASP A 113 15.73 -0.28 5.54
CA ASP A 113 15.63 -1.69 5.98
C ASP A 113 14.17 -2.23 5.88
N ALA A 114 13.90 -2.94 4.78
CA ALA A 114 12.62 -3.59 4.46
C ALA A 114 12.39 -4.83 5.35
N GLY A 115 12.22 -4.59 6.64
CA GLY A 115 11.97 -5.62 7.65
C GLY A 115 11.58 -5.03 9.01
N ARG A 116 11.75 -3.72 9.20
CA ARG A 116 11.49 -3.03 10.46
C ARG A 116 10.48 -1.89 10.23
N CYS A 117 9.55 -1.73 11.16
CA CYS A 117 8.57 -0.64 11.15
C CYS A 117 8.58 0.05 12.51
N SER A 118 8.34 1.35 12.54
CA SER A 118 8.00 2.10 13.74
C SER A 118 6.51 2.48 13.74
N LEU A 119 5.89 2.42 14.91
CA LEU A 119 4.49 2.75 15.13
C LEU A 119 4.43 3.89 16.15
N GLN A 120 3.62 4.91 15.88
CA GLN A 120 3.41 6.05 16.76
C GLN A 120 1.94 6.14 17.17
N SER A 121 1.70 6.32 18.46
CA SER A 121 0.38 6.57 19.05
C SER A 121 0.41 7.89 19.82
N HIS A 122 -0.47 8.84 19.50
CA HIS A 122 -0.67 10.04 20.31
C HIS A 122 -1.81 9.84 21.31
N MET A 123 -1.56 10.18 22.58
CA MET A 123 -2.59 10.26 23.62
C MET A 123 -3.10 11.70 23.68
N SER A 124 -4.28 11.96 23.13
CA SER A 124 -4.98 13.23 23.36
C SER A 124 -5.65 13.14 24.74
N ILE A 125 -5.07 13.79 25.74
CA ILE A 125 -5.75 14.03 27.02
C ILE A 125 -6.79 15.13 26.71
N THR A 126 -8.07 14.77 26.75
CA THR A 126 -9.19 15.73 26.70
C THR A 126 -9.65 15.99 28.12
#